data_AF-A0A661F1R7-F1
#
_entry.id   AF-A0A661F1R7-F1
#
_cell.length_a   1.000
_cell.length_b   1.000
_cell.length_c   1.000
_cell.angle_alpha   90.00
_cell.angle_beta   90.00
_cell.angle_gamma   90.00
#
_symmetry.space_group_name_H-M   'P 1'
#
loop_
_entity.id
_entity.type
_entity.pdbx_description
1 polymer ?
#
loop_
_entity_poly.entity_id
_entity_poly.type
_entity_poly.pdbx_seq_one_letter_code
_entity_poly.pdbx_strand_id
1 'polypeptide(L)'
;AVGMSVIGTTTGPTPRETLQAAGAAAVVDSLSELVGLLKLTPPTISGELTTGLGVASDFTSASGIQGWLDKALGQTAHPGTVNLHCSDKTAEVVARHRHDPWLRKHLLAGAGHYCDAHFHPVTLTTMDGLRETPALLMWPEAPDYPPNKLELICALPLREHWQLSDRQPLRIRYESSNQPA
;
A
#
# COMPACT_ATOMS: atom_id res chain seq x y z
N ALA A 1 19.48 -5.20 9.27
CA ALA A 1 18.26 -4.37 9.22
C ALA A 1 18.40 -3.41 8.06
N VAL A 2 17.94 -3.81 6.87
CA VAL A 2 18.00 -2.98 5.66
C VAL A 2 16.59 -2.44 5.45
N GLY A 3 16.44 -1.12 5.42
CA GLY A 3 15.18 -0.46 5.09
C GLY A 3 14.32 0.07 6.24
N MET A 4 14.83 0.15 7.48
CA MET A 4 14.15 0.89 8.56
C MET A 4 14.86 2.21 8.82
N SER A 5 14.15 3.33 8.69
CA SER A 5 14.64 4.65 9.06
C SER A 5 14.78 4.75 10.59
N VAL A 6 15.98 5.07 11.06
CA VAL A 6 16.24 5.31 12.49
C VAL A 6 15.96 6.77 12.79
N ILE A 7 15.12 7.04 13.79
CA ILE A 7 14.86 8.40 14.29
C ILE A 7 15.59 8.58 15.61
N GLY A 8 16.48 9.57 15.69
CA GLY A 8 17.15 9.96 16.92
C GLY A 8 16.25 10.83 17.79
N THR A 9 16.34 10.70 19.11
CA THR A 9 15.59 11.53 20.07
C THR A 9 16.55 12.23 21.02
N THR A 10 16.49 13.55 21.15
CA THR A 10 17.34 14.34 22.08
C THR A 10 16.71 14.49 23.47
N THR A 11 15.69 13.69 23.79
CA THR A 11 15.08 13.62 25.14
C THR A 11 16.02 13.02 26.19
N GLY A 12 17.17 12.47 25.78
CA GLY A 12 18.25 11.99 26.65
C GLY A 12 19.53 12.84 26.52
N PRO A 13 20.64 12.45 27.18
CA PRO A 13 21.89 13.24 27.20
C PRO A 13 22.66 13.23 25.87
N THR A 14 22.20 12.46 24.88
CA THR A 14 22.91 12.30 23.60
C THR A 14 22.75 13.54 22.72
N PRO A 15 23.85 14.22 22.35
CA PRO A 15 23.79 15.37 21.46
C PRO A 15 23.29 15.02 20.07
N ARG A 16 22.68 16.00 19.39
CA ARG A 16 22.15 15.85 18.04
C ARG A 16 23.23 15.40 17.04
N GLU A 17 24.44 15.93 17.13
CA GLU A 17 25.52 15.55 16.20
C GLU A 17 25.88 14.07 16.33
N THR A 18 25.85 13.53 17.54
CA THR A 18 26.13 12.11 17.81
C THR A 18 25.06 11.20 17.20
N LEU A 19 23.78 11.60 17.29
CA LEU A 19 22.67 10.85 16.68
C LEU A 19 22.74 10.86 15.15
N GLN A 20 23.09 12.01 14.56
CA GLN A 20 23.28 12.13 13.11
C GLN A 20 24.47 11.29 12.63
N ALA A 21 25.60 11.34 13.35
CA ALA A 21 26.78 10.52 13.05
C ALA A 21 26.50 9.01 13.15
N ALA A 22 25.54 8.60 13.98
CA ALA A 22 25.08 7.22 14.09
C ALA A 22 24.11 6.78 12.98
N GLY A 23 23.82 7.66 12.01
CA GLY A 23 22.97 7.34 10.86
C GLY A 23 21.47 7.54 11.09
N ALA A 24 21.08 8.40 12.06
CA ALA A 24 19.68 8.79 12.20
C ALA A 24 19.20 9.56 10.96
N ALA A 25 18.07 9.12 10.39
CA ALA A 25 17.43 9.76 9.25
C ALA A 25 16.79 11.11 9.61
N ALA A 26 16.38 11.28 10.86
CA ALA A 26 15.99 12.56 11.44
C ALA A 26 16.24 12.55 12.96
N VAL A 27 16.28 13.73 13.57
CA VAL A 27 16.44 13.90 15.01
C VAL A 27 15.30 14.80 15.52
N VAL A 28 14.60 14.35 16.56
CA VAL A 28 13.52 15.10 17.21
C VAL A 28 13.86 15.51 18.62
N ASP A 29 13.28 16.64 19.05
CA ASP A 29 13.46 17.16 20.39
C ASP A 29 12.36 16.70 21.36
N SER A 30 11.30 16.08 20.84
CA SER A 30 10.20 15.53 21.62
C SER A 30 9.57 14.29 20.96
N LEU A 31 8.93 13.43 21.76
CA LEU A 31 8.14 12.31 21.21
C LEU A 31 6.92 12.79 20.41
N SER A 32 6.43 14.01 20.64
CA SER A 32 5.34 14.61 19.86
C SER A 32 5.73 14.89 18.41
N GLU A 33 7.01 15.18 18.15
CA GLU A 33 7.53 15.43 16.80
C GLU A 33 7.67 14.15 15.95
N LEU A 34 7.75 12.96 16.58
CA LEU A 34 7.70 11.68 15.85
C LEU A 34 6.44 11.57 15.00
N VAL A 35 5.31 12.13 15.45
CA VAL A 35 4.06 12.13 14.69
C VAL A 35 4.21 12.92 13.38
N GLY A 36 5.02 13.99 13.38
CA GLY A 36 5.37 14.74 12.18
C GLY A 36 6.31 13.98 11.25
N LEU A 37 7.26 13.23 11.82
CA LEU A 37 8.19 12.39 11.04
C LEU A 37 7.54 11.16 10.42
N LEU A 38 6.52 10.58 11.06
CA LEU A 38 5.73 9.48 10.48
C LEU A 38 5.03 9.90 9.18
N LYS A 39 4.80 11.21 8.96
CA LYS A 39 4.27 11.77 7.72
C LYS A 39 5.35 12.04 6.66
N LEU A 40 6.63 11.72 6.91
CA LEU A 40 7.69 11.89 5.90
C LEU A 40 7.87 10.68 5.00
N THR A 41 7.46 9.50 5.46
CA THR A 41 7.56 8.26 4.69
C THR A 41 6.19 7.60 4.59
N PRO A 42 5.71 7.29 3.37
CA PRO A 42 4.45 6.60 3.22
C PRO A 42 4.43 5.25 3.97
N PRO A 43 3.29 4.92 4.62
CA PRO A 43 3.11 3.68 5.33
C PRO A 43 3.50 2.48 4.48
N THR A 44 4.08 1.50 5.14
CA THR A 44 4.44 0.23 4.54
C THR A 44 3.75 -0.88 5.32
N ILE A 45 3.11 -1.79 4.60
CA ILE A 45 2.44 -2.98 5.12
C ILE A 45 2.93 -4.22 4.38
N SER A 46 2.51 -5.41 4.83
CA SER A 46 2.83 -6.67 4.18
C SER A 46 1.63 -7.61 4.16
N GLY A 47 1.57 -8.49 3.16
CA GLY A 47 0.61 -9.58 3.08
C GLY A 47 1.22 -10.81 2.40
N GLU A 48 0.64 -11.96 2.67
CA GLU A 48 0.95 -13.23 2.03
C GLU A 48 0.09 -13.43 0.79
N LEU A 49 0.70 -13.79 -0.32
CA LEU A 49 -0.01 -14.05 -1.57
C LEU A 49 -1.01 -15.20 -1.40
N THR A 50 -2.25 -15.00 -1.85
CA THR A 50 -3.32 -16.02 -1.80
C THR A 50 -4.01 -16.16 -3.15
N THR A 51 -4.54 -17.35 -3.39
CA THR A 51 -5.38 -17.61 -4.57
C THR A 51 -6.79 -17.08 -4.31
N GLY A 52 -7.27 -16.18 -5.17
CA GLY A 52 -8.64 -15.67 -5.12
C GLY A 52 -9.62 -16.55 -5.90
N LEU A 53 -10.90 -16.18 -5.88
CA LEU A 53 -11.98 -16.90 -6.57
C LEU A 53 -12.02 -16.67 -8.10
N GLY A 54 -11.11 -15.87 -8.67
CA GLY A 54 -11.09 -15.53 -10.10
C GLY A 54 -12.17 -14.54 -10.56
N VAL A 55 -13.12 -14.18 -9.69
CA VAL A 55 -14.29 -13.34 -10.00
C VAL A 55 -13.97 -11.86 -10.31
N ALA A 56 -12.81 -11.35 -9.86
CA ALA A 56 -12.44 -9.96 -10.07
C ALA A 56 -12.08 -9.64 -11.53
N SER A 57 -11.83 -10.65 -12.36
CA SER A 57 -11.48 -10.49 -13.77
C SER A 57 -12.62 -9.87 -14.58
N ASP A 58 -13.87 -10.26 -14.31
CA ASP A 58 -15.06 -9.69 -14.96
C ASP A 58 -15.22 -8.19 -14.66
N PHE A 59 -15.00 -7.79 -13.40
CA PHE A 59 -15.04 -6.39 -12.99
C PHE A 59 -13.92 -5.58 -13.64
N THR A 60 -12.67 -6.04 -13.52
CA THR A 60 -11.49 -5.30 -13.99
C THR A 60 -11.45 -5.16 -15.52
N SER A 61 -12.00 -6.13 -16.26
CA SER A 61 -12.03 -6.11 -17.73
C SER A 61 -13.21 -5.35 -18.34
N ALA A 62 -14.22 -4.95 -17.55
CA ALA A 62 -15.34 -4.17 -18.05
C ALA A 62 -14.84 -2.83 -18.63
N SER A 63 -15.20 -2.50 -19.87
CA SER A 63 -14.55 -1.43 -20.65
C SER A 63 -14.44 -0.06 -19.95
N GLY A 64 -15.50 0.35 -19.23
CA GLY A 64 -15.50 1.58 -18.44
C GLY A 64 -14.59 1.51 -17.20
N ILE A 65 -14.49 0.33 -16.58
CA ILE A 65 -13.64 0.07 -15.41
C ILE A 65 -12.18 -0.03 -15.84
N GLN A 66 -11.88 -0.81 -16.87
CA GLN A 66 -10.55 -0.97 -17.44
C GLN A 66 -9.94 0.38 -17.82
N GLY A 67 -10.67 1.22 -18.57
CA GLY A 67 -10.18 2.55 -18.94
C GLY A 67 -9.90 3.48 -17.74
N TRP A 68 -10.70 3.34 -16.67
CA TRP A 68 -10.45 4.08 -15.43
C TRP A 68 -9.21 3.56 -14.70
N LEU A 69 -9.06 2.23 -14.60
CA LEU A 69 -7.91 1.58 -13.98
C LEU A 69 -6.62 1.92 -14.72
N ASP A 70 -6.64 1.89 -16.05
CA ASP A 70 -5.51 2.24 -16.90
C ASP A 70 -5.04 3.68 -16.63
N LYS A 71 -5.98 4.61 -16.48
CA LYS A 71 -5.69 6.00 -16.14
C LYS A 71 -5.17 6.16 -14.71
N ALA A 72 -5.74 5.45 -13.75
CA ALA A 72 -5.33 5.51 -12.34
C ALA A 72 -3.94 4.88 -12.11
N LEU A 73 -3.63 3.80 -12.82
CA LEU A 73 -2.34 3.12 -12.78
C LEU A 73 -1.27 3.80 -13.68
N GLY A 74 -1.70 4.52 -14.71
CA GLY A 74 -0.83 5.14 -15.71
C GLY A 74 -0.36 4.20 -16.83
N GLN A 75 -0.88 2.97 -16.87
CA GLN A 75 -0.56 1.91 -17.82
C GLN A 75 -1.70 0.88 -17.83
N THR A 76 -1.78 0.05 -18.86
CA THR A 76 -2.87 -0.94 -18.99
C THR A 76 -2.86 -1.93 -17.83
N ALA A 77 -3.94 -1.97 -17.07
CA ALA A 77 -4.13 -2.91 -15.97
C ALA A 77 -4.31 -4.34 -16.52
N HIS A 78 -3.65 -5.31 -15.90
CA HIS A 78 -3.91 -6.71 -16.19
C HIS A 78 -5.26 -7.11 -15.56
N PRO A 79 -6.15 -7.80 -16.30
CA PRO A 79 -7.42 -8.26 -15.74
C PRO A 79 -7.23 -9.18 -14.53
N GLY A 80 -7.92 -8.88 -13.44
CA GLY A 80 -7.90 -9.61 -12.18
C GLY A 80 -7.22 -8.84 -11.04
N THR A 81 -7.13 -9.50 -9.88
CA THR A 81 -6.51 -8.96 -8.67
C THR A 81 -5.43 -9.88 -8.13
N VAL A 82 -4.35 -9.29 -7.65
CA VAL A 82 -3.37 -9.93 -6.78
C VAL A 82 -3.97 -9.92 -5.38
N ASN A 83 -4.32 -11.09 -4.87
CA ASN A 83 -4.95 -11.24 -3.58
C ASN A 83 -3.88 -11.50 -2.52
N LEU A 84 -3.86 -10.71 -1.45
CA LEU A 84 -3.04 -10.98 -0.28
C LEU A 84 -3.92 -11.17 0.94
N HIS A 85 -3.48 -12.06 1.83
CA HIS A 85 -3.97 -12.15 3.19
C HIS A 85 -2.98 -11.45 4.12
N CYS A 86 -3.47 -10.59 5.02
CA CYS A 86 -2.64 -9.91 6.00
C CYS A 86 -3.04 -10.27 7.43
N SER A 87 -2.16 -10.01 8.40
CA SER A 87 -2.48 -10.20 9.82
C SER A 87 -3.50 -9.19 10.31
N ASP A 88 -4.21 -9.50 11.39
CA ASP A 88 -5.18 -8.57 12.02
C ASP A 88 -4.54 -7.20 12.36
N LYS A 89 -3.31 -7.21 12.86
CA LYS A 89 -2.54 -5.98 13.12
C LYS A 89 -2.31 -5.16 11.84
N THR A 90 -2.11 -5.82 10.70
CA THR A 90 -1.97 -5.13 9.42
C THR A 90 -3.32 -4.64 8.91
N ALA A 91 -4.38 -5.42 9.08
CA ALA A 91 -5.74 -5.02 8.74
C ALA A 91 -6.16 -3.75 9.48
N GLU A 92 -5.84 -3.62 10.77
CA GLU A 92 -6.06 -2.38 11.55
C GLU A 92 -5.33 -1.17 10.95
N VAL A 93 -4.08 -1.37 10.49
CA VAL A 93 -3.29 -0.32 9.84
C VAL A 93 -3.95 0.09 8.53
N VAL A 94 -4.36 -0.87 7.70
CA VAL A 94 -5.05 -0.61 6.43
C VAL A 94 -6.38 0.11 6.65
N ALA A 95 -7.17 -0.30 7.65
CA ALA A 95 -8.44 0.33 7.97
C ALA A 95 -8.28 1.83 8.33
N ARG A 96 -7.24 2.18 9.08
CA ARG A 96 -6.92 3.60 9.38
C ARG A 96 -6.55 4.37 8.11
N HIS A 97 -5.75 3.78 7.24
CA HIS A 97 -5.26 4.42 6.01
C HIS A 97 -6.34 4.57 4.93
N ARG A 98 -7.38 3.73 4.94
CA ARG A 98 -8.47 3.74 3.96
C ARG A 98 -9.04 5.15 3.72
N HIS A 99 -9.27 5.88 4.81
CA HIS A 99 -9.86 7.23 4.77
C HIS A 99 -8.87 8.35 5.09
N ASP A 100 -7.58 8.04 5.25
CA ASP A 100 -6.56 9.03 5.54
C ASP A 100 -6.46 10.06 4.39
N PRO A 101 -6.60 11.37 4.66
CA PRO A 101 -6.47 12.41 3.63
C PRO A 101 -5.02 12.66 3.18
N TRP A 102 -4.03 12.24 3.96
CA TRP A 102 -2.62 12.37 3.59
C TRP A 102 -2.18 11.31 2.57
N LEU A 103 -2.95 10.25 2.39
CA LEU A 103 -2.68 9.24 1.38
C LEU A 103 -3.38 9.58 0.07
N ARG A 104 -2.65 9.39 -1.02
CA ARG A 104 -3.23 9.54 -2.36
C ARG A 104 -4.27 8.44 -2.55
N LYS A 105 -5.46 8.82 -2.97
CA LYS A 105 -6.54 7.87 -3.25
C LYS A 105 -7.46 8.35 -4.37
N HIS A 106 -8.13 7.39 -4.98
CA HIS A 106 -9.20 7.59 -5.94
C HIS A 106 -10.46 6.89 -5.42
N LEU A 107 -11.61 7.53 -5.58
CA LEU A 107 -12.91 6.89 -5.37
C LEU A 107 -13.48 6.55 -6.74
N LEU A 108 -13.78 5.28 -6.95
CA LEU A 108 -14.62 4.85 -8.05
C LEU A 108 -16.01 4.59 -7.48
N ALA A 109 -16.96 5.45 -7.83
CA ALA A 109 -18.36 5.20 -7.51
C ALA A 109 -18.82 3.94 -8.23
N GLY A 110 -19.59 3.11 -7.55
CA GLY A 110 -20.17 1.90 -8.07
C GLY A 110 -20.97 2.16 -9.33
N ALA A 111 -20.74 1.33 -10.36
CA ALA A 111 -21.48 1.38 -11.60
C ALA A 111 -22.37 0.14 -11.72
N GLY A 112 -23.69 0.33 -11.70
CA GLY A 112 -24.65 -0.78 -11.83
C GLY A 112 -24.65 -1.68 -10.60
N HIS A 113 -24.12 -2.90 -10.74
CA HIS A 113 -24.10 -3.92 -9.68
C HIS A 113 -22.79 -3.96 -8.88
N TYR A 114 -21.85 -3.05 -9.17
CA TYR A 114 -20.62 -2.90 -8.40
C TYR A 114 -20.83 -1.89 -7.26
N CYS A 115 -20.25 -2.16 -6.09
CA CYS A 115 -20.19 -1.20 -5.00
C CYS A 115 -19.14 -0.10 -5.28
N ASP A 116 -19.18 0.96 -4.49
CA ASP A 116 -18.09 1.93 -4.44
C ASP A 116 -16.78 1.24 -4.03
N ALA A 117 -15.65 1.78 -4.46
CA ALA A 117 -14.35 1.29 -4.02
C ALA A 117 -13.31 2.42 -3.95
N HIS A 118 -12.49 2.36 -2.90
CA HIS A 118 -11.32 3.21 -2.74
C HIS A 118 -10.10 2.53 -3.34
N PHE A 119 -9.32 3.27 -4.11
CA PHE A 119 -8.08 2.80 -4.71
C PHE A 119 -6.93 3.69 -4.27
N HIS A 120 -5.94 3.09 -3.60
CA HIS A 120 -4.71 3.76 -3.20
C HIS A 120 -3.59 3.38 -4.17
N PRO A 121 -2.93 4.34 -4.84
CA PRO A 121 -1.68 4.08 -5.53
C PRO A 121 -0.62 3.60 -4.54
N VAL A 122 0.02 2.49 -4.85
CA VAL A 122 1.02 1.85 -4.02
C VAL A 122 2.16 1.30 -4.87
N THR A 123 3.31 1.09 -4.25
CA THR A 123 4.37 0.24 -4.78
C THR A 123 4.29 -1.12 -4.11
N LEU A 124 4.16 -2.19 -4.91
CA LEU A 124 4.26 -3.57 -4.45
C LEU A 124 5.68 -4.06 -4.71
N THR A 125 6.29 -4.71 -3.73
CA THR A 125 7.71 -5.12 -3.78
C THR A 125 7.87 -6.51 -3.16
N THR A 126 8.78 -7.33 -3.68
CA THR A 126 9.23 -8.56 -3.02
C THR A 126 9.97 -8.26 -1.72
N MET A 127 10.01 -9.21 -0.78
CA MET A 127 10.62 -8.96 0.54
C MET A 127 12.13 -8.66 0.47
N ASP A 128 12.81 -9.20 -0.54
CA ASP A 128 14.22 -8.95 -0.84
C ASP A 128 14.49 -7.63 -1.58
N GLY A 129 13.43 -6.92 -2.02
CA GLY A 129 13.54 -5.65 -2.74
C GLY A 129 13.99 -5.77 -4.19
N LEU A 130 14.15 -6.99 -4.75
CA LEU A 130 14.70 -7.19 -6.09
C LEU A 130 13.69 -6.92 -7.21
N ARG A 131 12.38 -6.98 -6.90
CA ARG A 131 11.30 -6.75 -7.86
C ARG A 131 10.26 -5.82 -7.26
N GLU A 132 9.84 -4.84 -8.05
CA GLU A 132 8.77 -3.92 -7.69
C GLU A 132 7.91 -3.55 -8.90
N THR A 133 6.67 -3.15 -8.62
CA THR A 133 5.75 -2.60 -9.62
C THR A 133 4.84 -1.56 -8.96
N PRO A 134 4.40 -0.52 -9.70
CA PRO A 134 3.22 0.23 -9.34
C PRO A 134 1.99 -0.69 -9.29
N ALA A 135 1.08 -0.39 -8.37
CA ALA A 135 -0.20 -1.09 -8.23
C ALA A 135 -1.26 -0.14 -7.64
N LEU A 136 -2.51 -0.56 -7.71
CA LEU A 136 -3.62 0.05 -6.98
C LEU A 136 -4.10 -0.92 -5.91
N LEU A 137 -4.00 -0.55 -4.64
CA LEU A 137 -4.65 -1.28 -3.55
C LEU A 137 -6.13 -0.90 -3.54
N MET A 138 -6.99 -1.87 -3.84
CA MET A 138 -8.43 -1.73 -3.89
C MET A 138 -9.06 -2.09 -2.55
N TRP A 139 -10.00 -1.26 -2.12
CA TRP A 139 -10.86 -1.52 -0.99
C TRP A 139 -12.34 -1.31 -1.37
N PRO A 140 -13.12 -2.39 -1.53
CA PRO A 140 -14.57 -2.31 -1.77
C PRO A 140 -15.35 -1.78 -0.56
N GLU A 141 -16.30 -0.87 -0.78
CA GLU A 141 -17.31 -0.42 0.18
C GLU A 141 -18.45 -1.46 0.28
N ALA A 142 -18.14 -2.69 0.69
CA ALA A 142 -19.12 -3.75 0.91
C ALA A 142 -19.21 -4.14 2.41
N PRO A 143 -20.42 -4.32 2.99
CA PRO A 143 -20.59 -4.55 4.42
C PRO A 143 -19.81 -5.74 4.99
N ASP A 144 -19.73 -6.84 4.24
CA ASP A 144 -19.13 -8.11 4.68
C ASP A 144 -17.74 -8.36 4.08
N TYR A 145 -17.07 -7.30 3.60
CA TYR A 145 -15.75 -7.45 2.99
C TYR A 145 -14.68 -7.77 4.07
N PRO A 146 -13.93 -8.88 3.95
CA PRO A 146 -12.99 -9.30 5.00
C PRO A 146 -11.86 -8.27 5.21
N PRO A 147 -11.60 -7.84 6.46
CA PRO A 147 -10.65 -6.76 6.72
C PRO A 147 -9.19 -7.15 6.47
N ASN A 148 -8.90 -8.46 6.50
CA ASN A 148 -7.58 -9.05 6.28
C ASN A 148 -7.33 -9.45 4.82
N LYS A 149 -8.28 -9.18 3.91
CA LYS A 149 -8.14 -9.43 2.48
C LYS A 149 -7.74 -8.13 1.77
N LEU A 150 -6.59 -8.16 1.12
CA LEU A 150 -6.09 -7.06 0.29
C LEU A 150 -6.16 -7.48 -1.18
N GLU A 151 -6.70 -6.62 -2.02
CA GLU A 151 -6.75 -6.83 -3.47
C GLU A 151 -5.96 -5.74 -4.18
N LEU A 152 -4.99 -6.13 -5.00
CA LEU A 152 -4.18 -5.19 -5.77
C LEU A 152 -4.39 -5.39 -7.26
N ILE A 153 -4.47 -4.28 -7.99
CA ILE A 153 -4.51 -4.26 -9.44
C ILE A 153 -3.14 -3.82 -9.95
N CYS A 154 -2.57 -4.62 -10.83
CA CYS A 154 -1.25 -4.42 -11.40
C CYS A 154 -1.36 -4.51 -12.92
N ALA A 155 -0.37 -4.01 -13.65
CA ALA A 155 -0.31 -4.15 -15.11
C ALA A 155 0.23 -5.50 -15.59
N LEU A 156 0.76 -6.30 -14.66
CA LEU A 156 1.44 -7.55 -14.96
C LEU A 156 0.75 -8.71 -14.24
N PRO A 157 0.65 -9.90 -14.86
CA PRO A 157 0.31 -11.12 -14.15
C PRO A 157 1.48 -11.53 -13.25
N LEU A 158 1.48 -11.01 -12.02
CA LEU A 158 2.64 -11.08 -11.12
C LEU A 158 3.09 -12.50 -10.78
N ARG A 159 2.16 -13.44 -10.65
CA ARG A 159 2.50 -14.84 -10.35
C ARG A 159 3.44 -15.43 -11.40
N GLU A 160 3.16 -15.19 -12.67
CA GLU A 160 3.97 -15.68 -13.78
C GLU A 160 5.27 -14.87 -13.89
N HIS A 161 5.16 -13.54 -13.89
CA HIS A 161 6.29 -12.64 -14.13
C HIS A 161 7.33 -12.67 -13.00
N TRP A 162 6.87 -12.78 -11.75
CA TRP A 162 7.74 -12.86 -10.59
C TRP A 162 7.86 -14.28 -10.03
N GLN A 163 7.32 -15.29 -10.73
CA GLN A 163 7.40 -16.70 -10.31
C GLN A 163 6.96 -16.90 -8.85
N LEU A 164 5.87 -16.23 -8.46
CA LEU A 164 5.41 -16.21 -7.07
C LEU A 164 4.55 -17.42 -6.75
N SER A 165 4.74 -17.96 -5.55
CA SER A 165 3.92 -19.04 -5.00
C SER A 165 2.96 -18.51 -3.92
N ASP A 166 1.89 -19.26 -3.64
CA ASP A 166 1.03 -18.95 -2.50
C ASP A 166 1.84 -18.90 -1.20
N ARG A 167 1.36 -18.06 -0.28
CA ARG A 167 1.97 -17.72 1.00
C ARG A 167 3.29 -16.95 0.91
N GLN A 168 3.73 -16.60 -0.30
CA GLN A 168 4.91 -15.75 -0.44
C GLN A 168 4.60 -14.33 0.09
N PRO A 169 5.40 -13.81 1.03
CA PRO A 169 5.18 -12.47 1.56
C PRO A 169 5.57 -11.41 0.53
N LEU A 170 4.74 -10.38 0.43
CA LEU A 170 5.00 -9.17 -0.36
C LEU A 170 4.82 -7.93 0.52
N ARG A 171 5.51 -6.86 0.16
CA ARG A 171 5.48 -5.56 0.83
C ARG A 171 4.73 -4.56 -0.03
N ILE A 172 3.88 -3.76 0.60
CA ILE A 172 3.12 -2.69 -0.05
C ILE A 172 3.51 -1.38 0.61
N ARG A 173 3.91 -0.39 -0.18
CA ARG A 173 4.18 0.98 0.28
C ARG A 173 3.17 1.92 -0.36
N TYR A 174 2.47 2.70 0.45
CA TYR A 174 1.51 3.70 -0.04
C TYR A 174 2.21 4.86 -0.77
N GLU A 175 1.44 5.65 -1.51
CA GLU A 175 1.85 6.97 -1.98
C GLU A 175 1.20 8.07 -1.11
N SER A 176 1.99 9.07 -0.72
CA SER A 176 1.48 10.28 -0.10
C SER A 176 0.79 11.18 -1.13
N SER A 177 -0.22 11.95 -0.71
CA SER A 177 -0.76 13.02 -1.53
C SER A 177 0.30 14.12 -1.66
N ASN A 178 0.66 14.50 -2.88
CA ASN A 178 1.61 15.60 -3.15
C ASN A 178 0.99 16.99 -2.89
N GLN A 179 -0.07 17.09 -2.08
CA GLN A 179 -0.59 18.39 -1.69
C GLN A 179 0.17 18.87 -0.46
N PRO A 180 0.83 20.04 -0.52
CA PRO A 180 1.30 20.69 0.70
C PRO A 180 0.08 20.91 1.60
N ALA A 181 0.21 20.52 2.87
CA ALA A 181 -0.75 20.83 3.92
C ALA A 181 -0.88 22.35 4.09
#